data_AF-A0A1S2F1S9-F1
#
_entry.id   AF-A0A1S2F1S9-F1
#
_cell.length_a   1.000
_cell.length_b   1.000
_cell.length_c   1.000
_cell.angle_alpha   90.00
_cell.angle_beta   90.00
_cell.angle_gamma   90.00
#
_symmetry.space_group_name_H-M   'P 1'
#
loop_
_entity.id
_entity.type
_entity.pdbx_description
1 polymer ?
#
loop_
_entity_poly.entity_id
_entity_poly.type
_entity_poly.pdbx_seq_one_letter_code
_entity_poly.pdbx_strand_id
1 'polypeptide(L)'
;MIRDGKPEGFFYLDHRTVDLKYNLITDVHVTPGNVHDSVPYLSRLDRQRERFDFEVEAVALDSGYLTTPICKGLQERGIFGVIAHRRFHPTQGLFPKWKFTYDAERNRYICPAQHELLYRTTNREGYRQYASDPRHCKTCPMLEQCTRSRNHRKIVTRHVWEDSKEWVRNNRLSRSGKYLYRKRKETIERSFADAKELHGFRYCR
;
A
#
# COMPACT_ATOMS: atom_id res chain seq x y z
N MET A 1 19.29 5.56 11.86
CA MET A 1 19.19 4.89 10.54
C MET A 1 18.68 5.89 9.53
N ILE A 2 19.50 6.20 8.54
CA ILE A 2 19.17 7.09 7.41
C ILE A 2 18.38 6.26 6.38
N ARG A 3 17.41 6.88 5.70
CA ARG A 3 16.66 6.22 4.62
C ARG A 3 17.43 6.31 3.31
N ASP A 4 17.50 5.21 2.59
CA ASP A 4 18.11 5.15 1.26
C ASP A 4 17.52 6.22 0.33
N GLY A 5 18.40 7.02 -0.29
CA GLY A 5 18.01 8.10 -1.22
C GLY A 5 17.55 9.42 -0.59
N LYS A 6 17.64 9.59 0.73
CA LYS A 6 17.44 10.90 1.38
C LYS A 6 18.79 11.54 1.77
N PRO A 7 18.89 12.88 1.71
CA PRO A 7 20.08 13.59 2.16
C PRO A 7 20.41 13.28 3.63
N GLU A 8 21.68 13.43 4.00
CA GLU A 8 22.17 13.26 5.37
C GLU A 8 22.00 14.57 6.16
N GLY A 9 21.44 14.50 7.36
CA GLY A 9 21.13 15.69 8.18
C GLY A 9 19.88 15.57 9.05
N PHE A 10 19.54 16.66 9.73
CA PHE A 10 18.32 16.77 10.54
C PHE A 10 17.13 17.08 9.65
N PHE A 11 16.27 16.08 9.43
CA PHE A 11 15.05 16.21 8.65
C PHE A 11 13.83 15.87 9.49
N TYR A 12 12.71 16.49 9.14
CA TYR A 12 11.39 16.16 9.63
C TYR A 12 10.45 15.88 8.45
N LEU A 13 9.30 15.30 8.76
CA LEU A 13 8.21 15.09 7.83
C LEU A 13 7.01 15.88 8.32
N ASP A 14 6.44 16.69 7.43
CA ASP A 14 5.15 17.36 7.61
C ASP A 14 4.05 16.48 7.01
N HIS A 15 3.27 15.81 7.87
CA HIS A 15 2.06 15.08 7.49
C HIS A 15 0.88 16.05 7.50
N ARG A 16 0.34 16.32 6.33
CA ARG A 16 -0.73 17.29 6.15
C ARG A 16 -1.99 16.65 5.56
N THR A 17 -3.15 17.04 6.11
CA THR A 17 -4.46 16.72 5.53
C THR A 17 -5.12 18.00 5.04
N VAL A 18 -5.73 17.94 3.86
CA VAL A 18 -6.42 19.06 3.23
C VAL A 18 -7.80 18.59 2.81
N ASP A 19 -8.82 19.38 3.14
CA ASP A 19 -10.18 19.18 2.68
C ASP A 19 -10.28 19.38 1.17
N LEU A 20 -11.03 18.49 0.51
CA LEU A 20 -11.18 18.49 -0.93
C LEU A 20 -12.04 19.66 -1.44
N LYS A 21 -13.07 20.06 -0.67
CA LYS A 21 -14.12 20.97 -1.14
C LYS A 21 -13.68 22.43 -1.02
N TYR A 22 -13.04 22.78 0.08
CA TYR A 22 -12.69 24.16 0.44
C TYR A 22 -11.18 24.41 0.46
N ASN A 23 -10.34 23.40 0.19
CA ASN A 23 -8.87 23.48 0.27
C ASN A 23 -8.35 23.95 1.63
N LEU A 24 -9.09 23.66 2.70
CA LEU A 24 -8.67 23.99 4.06
C LEU A 24 -7.73 22.93 4.60
N ILE A 25 -6.64 23.34 5.23
CA ILE A 25 -5.75 22.43 5.96
C ILE A 25 -6.47 22.03 7.25
N THR A 26 -6.83 20.75 7.36
CA THR A 26 -7.57 20.20 8.50
C THR A 26 -6.65 19.55 9.53
N ASP A 27 -5.43 19.18 9.13
CA ASP A 27 -4.43 18.65 10.04
C ASP A 27 -3.00 18.89 9.56
N VAL A 28 -2.12 19.13 10.52
CA VAL A 28 -0.67 19.22 10.37
C VAL A 28 -0.04 18.44 11.51
N HIS A 29 0.86 17.52 11.19
CA HIS A 29 1.57 16.72 12.17
C HIS A 29 3.01 16.51 11.75
N VAL A 30 3.95 16.89 12.62
CA VAL A 30 5.38 16.78 12.33
C VAL A 30 5.96 15.54 13.01
N THR A 31 6.71 14.74 12.25
CA THR A 31 7.48 13.61 12.80
C THR A 31 8.96 13.72 12.42
N PRO A 32 9.86 13.04 13.14
CA PRO A 32 11.25 12.89 12.71
C PRO A 32 11.35 12.23 11.33
N GLY A 33 12.38 12.56 10.57
CA GLY A 33 12.57 12.12 9.17
C GLY A 33 12.73 10.61 8.96
N ASN A 34 13.00 9.85 10.01
CA ASN A 34 13.11 8.38 9.99
C ASN A 34 11.76 7.65 10.08
N VAL A 35 10.68 8.34 10.48
CA VAL A 35 9.33 7.77 10.57
C VAL A 35 8.71 7.60 9.18
N HIS A 36 7.98 6.52 8.93
CA HIS A 36 7.30 6.34 7.63
C HIS A 36 5.97 7.06 7.60
N ASP A 37 5.65 7.70 6.49
CA ASP A 37 4.44 8.52 6.34
C ASP A 37 3.16 7.72 6.60
N SER A 38 3.19 6.42 6.32
CA SER A 38 2.09 5.51 6.61
C SER A 38 1.85 5.24 8.11
N VAL A 39 2.84 5.47 8.98
CA VAL A 39 2.76 5.11 10.41
C VAL A 39 1.77 6.00 11.15
N PRO A 40 1.86 7.34 11.10
CA PRO A 40 0.92 8.20 11.83
C PRO A 40 -0.45 8.30 11.16
N TYR A 41 -0.59 7.89 9.89
CA TYR A 41 -1.75 8.23 9.07
C TYR A 41 -3.12 7.92 9.72
N LEU A 42 -3.33 6.68 10.19
CA LEU A 42 -4.64 6.29 10.75
C LEU A 42 -4.96 7.06 12.03
N SER A 43 -3.98 7.26 12.92
CA SER A 43 -4.21 8.04 14.15
C SER A 43 -4.46 9.52 13.86
N ARG A 44 -3.85 10.08 12.80
CA ARG A 44 -4.14 11.45 12.35
C ARG A 44 -5.53 11.58 11.74
N LEU A 45 -5.99 10.57 11.02
CA LEU A 45 -7.35 10.52 10.50
C LEU A 45 -8.36 10.46 11.65
N ASP A 46 -8.14 9.59 12.63
CA ASP A 46 -9.03 9.45 13.78
C ASP A 46 -9.08 10.72 14.62
N ARG A 47 -7.92 11.34 14.91
CA ARG A 47 -7.88 12.63 15.63
C ARG A 47 -8.72 13.71 14.95
N GLN A 48 -8.69 13.79 13.62
CA GLN A 48 -9.47 14.81 12.90
C GLN A 48 -10.97 14.57 13.05
N ARG A 49 -11.39 13.31 12.94
CA ARG A 49 -12.79 12.91 13.13
C ARG A 49 -13.26 13.21 14.54
N GLU A 50 -12.47 12.85 15.55
CA GLU A 50 -12.81 13.09 16.97
C GLU A 50 -12.80 14.57 17.34
N ARG A 51 -11.84 15.34 16.85
CA ARG A 51 -11.67 16.75 17.23
C ARG A 51 -12.70 17.67 16.60
N PHE A 52 -13.06 17.41 15.34
CA PHE A 52 -13.91 18.31 14.55
C PHE A 52 -15.27 17.68 14.19
N ASP A 53 -15.55 16.48 14.71
CA ASP A 53 -16.75 15.70 14.40
C ASP A 53 -16.96 15.50 12.90
N PHE A 54 -15.87 15.25 12.17
CA PHE A 54 -15.92 15.10 10.73
C PHE A 54 -16.48 13.72 10.33
N GLU A 55 -17.57 13.75 9.57
CA GLU A 55 -18.06 12.61 8.80
C GLU A 55 -17.20 12.42 7.54
N VAL A 56 -16.07 11.74 7.69
CA VAL A 56 -15.15 11.50 6.57
C VAL A 56 -15.67 10.36 5.68
N GLU A 57 -16.25 10.72 4.54
CA GLU A 57 -16.77 9.75 3.56
C GLU A 57 -15.66 9.07 2.75
N ALA A 58 -14.63 9.83 2.37
CA ALA A 58 -13.60 9.38 1.43
C ALA A 58 -12.24 10.03 1.68
N VAL A 59 -11.17 9.32 1.34
CA VAL A 59 -9.79 9.80 1.42
C VAL A 59 -9.02 9.48 0.15
N ALA A 60 -8.14 10.40 -0.28
CA ALA A 60 -7.26 10.21 -1.43
C ALA A 60 -5.79 10.33 -0.99
N LEU A 61 -5.01 9.25 -1.14
CA LEU A 61 -3.64 9.14 -0.62
C LEU A 61 -2.61 8.83 -1.70
N ASP A 62 -1.36 9.16 -1.40
CA ASP A 62 -0.22 8.84 -2.26
C ASP A 62 0.14 7.35 -2.25
N SER A 63 0.98 6.94 -3.20
CA SER A 63 1.42 5.56 -3.35
C SER A 63 2.21 5.03 -2.15
N GLY A 64 2.88 5.93 -1.41
CA GLY A 64 3.56 5.58 -0.16
C GLY A 64 2.63 5.09 0.96
N TYR A 65 1.33 5.41 0.89
CA TYR A 65 0.33 5.00 1.87
C TYR A 65 -0.34 3.66 1.54
N LEU A 66 0.02 3.00 0.42
CA LEU A 66 -0.56 1.72 0.03
C LEU A 66 0.02 0.56 0.88
N THR A 67 -0.34 0.53 2.16
CA THR A 67 0.05 -0.50 3.11
C THR A 67 -1.17 -1.33 3.52
N THR A 68 -0.92 -2.59 3.91
CA THR A 68 -2.02 -3.48 4.31
C THR A 68 -2.76 -2.97 5.55
N PRO A 69 -2.08 -2.46 6.60
CA PRO A 69 -2.75 -1.89 7.77
C PRO A 69 -3.63 -0.68 7.44
N ILE A 70 -3.19 0.23 6.56
CA ILE A 70 -4.01 1.38 6.15
C ILE A 70 -5.25 0.93 5.40
N CYS A 71 -5.10 0.00 4.45
CA CYS A 71 -6.25 -0.50 3.69
C CYS A 71 -7.30 -1.15 4.60
N LYS A 72 -6.84 -1.96 5.57
CA LYS A 72 -7.72 -2.57 6.57
C LYS A 72 -8.37 -1.52 7.46
N GLY A 73 -7.60 -0.57 7.98
CA GLY A 73 -8.09 0.49 8.86
C GLY A 73 -9.13 1.39 8.19
N LEU A 74 -8.96 1.72 6.91
CA LEU A 74 -9.96 2.47 6.15
C LEU A 74 -11.25 1.67 5.93
N GLN A 75 -11.11 0.38 5.57
CA GLN A 75 -12.26 -0.51 5.37
C GLN A 75 -13.08 -0.69 6.66
N GLU A 76 -12.42 -0.89 7.81
CA GLU A 76 -13.08 -1.04 9.12
C GLU A 76 -13.83 0.22 9.55
N ARG A 77 -13.34 1.39 9.14
CA ARG A 77 -13.99 2.69 9.39
C ARG A 77 -15.11 3.01 8.40
N GLY A 78 -15.32 2.17 7.38
CA GLY A 78 -16.27 2.44 6.30
C GLY A 78 -15.88 3.60 5.39
N ILE A 79 -14.61 4.03 5.41
CA ILE A 79 -14.15 5.22 4.68
C ILE A 79 -13.67 4.83 3.29
N PHE A 80 -14.24 5.44 2.25
CA PHE A 80 -13.88 5.15 0.87
C PHE A 80 -12.44 5.58 0.54
N GLY A 81 -11.51 4.63 0.61
CA GLY A 81 -10.09 4.85 0.40
C GLY A 81 -9.68 4.77 -1.07
N VAL A 82 -9.01 5.80 -1.56
CA VAL A 82 -8.39 5.86 -2.90
C VAL A 82 -6.90 6.09 -2.75
N ILE A 83 -6.10 5.03 -2.96
CA ILE A 83 -4.64 5.10 -2.78
C ILE A 83 -3.94 4.84 -4.11
N ALA A 84 -2.97 5.68 -4.47
CA ALA A 84 -2.16 5.43 -5.66
C ALA A 84 -1.41 4.09 -5.57
N HIS A 85 -1.22 3.46 -6.71
CA HIS A 85 -0.52 2.18 -6.83
C HIS A 85 0.84 2.42 -7.44
N ARG A 86 1.90 2.00 -6.75
CA ARG A 86 3.24 1.93 -7.31
C ARG A 86 3.36 0.64 -8.13
N ARG A 87 3.78 0.73 -9.39
CA ARG A 87 4.05 -0.48 -10.20
C ARG A 87 5.24 -1.20 -9.56
N PHE A 88 5.00 -2.43 -9.09
CA PHE A 88 6.08 -3.29 -8.64
C PHE A 88 6.64 -4.01 -9.85
N HIS A 89 7.93 -3.83 -10.14
CA HIS A 89 8.59 -4.58 -11.19
C HIS A 89 8.93 -5.96 -10.65
N PRO A 90 8.36 -7.04 -11.21
CA PRO A 90 8.72 -8.39 -10.80
C PRO A 90 10.19 -8.64 -11.13
N THR A 91 10.81 -9.57 -10.40
CA THR A 91 12.16 -10.02 -10.70
C THR A 91 12.21 -10.52 -12.14
N GLN A 92 13.10 -9.95 -12.95
CA GLN A 92 13.26 -10.33 -14.35
C GLN A 92 13.58 -11.82 -14.48
N GLY A 93 12.91 -12.48 -15.42
CA GLY A 93 13.06 -13.92 -15.70
C GLY A 93 12.25 -14.85 -14.81
N LEU A 94 11.53 -14.35 -13.79
CA LEU A 94 10.66 -15.18 -12.95
C LEU A 94 9.17 -14.85 -13.15
N PHE A 95 8.32 -15.84 -12.94
CA PHE A 95 6.88 -15.67 -12.99
C PHE A 95 6.43 -14.70 -11.90
N PRO A 96 5.70 -13.64 -12.29
CA PRO A 96 5.14 -12.69 -11.35
C PRO A 96 4.00 -13.30 -10.55
N LYS A 97 3.69 -12.72 -9.38
CA LYS A 97 2.65 -13.25 -8.47
C LYS A 97 1.27 -13.35 -9.15
N TRP A 98 0.91 -12.44 -10.05
CA TRP A 98 -0.39 -12.45 -10.73
C TRP A 98 -0.58 -13.60 -11.73
N LYS A 99 0.47 -14.37 -12.05
CA LYS A 99 0.36 -15.62 -12.81
C LYS A 99 -0.10 -16.81 -11.94
N PHE A 100 -0.13 -16.64 -10.61
CA PHE A 100 -0.64 -17.62 -9.66
C PHE A 100 -2.04 -17.21 -9.23
N THR A 101 -3.03 -18.05 -9.53
CA THR A 101 -4.43 -17.77 -9.22
C THR A 101 -4.75 -18.24 -7.81
N TYR A 102 -5.38 -17.39 -7.01
CA TYR A 102 -5.85 -17.76 -5.67
C TYR A 102 -7.26 -18.34 -5.78
N ASP A 103 -7.44 -19.56 -5.27
CA ASP A 103 -8.72 -20.23 -5.10
C ASP A 103 -9.16 -20.01 -3.65
N ALA A 104 -10.15 -19.12 -3.47
CA ALA A 104 -10.65 -18.72 -2.17
C ALA A 104 -11.46 -19.82 -1.48
N GLU A 105 -12.19 -20.64 -2.24
CA GLU A 105 -13.04 -21.71 -1.70
C GLU A 105 -12.19 -22.81 -1.06
N ARG A 106 -11.10 -23.18 -1.74
CA ARG A 106 -10.22 -24.27 -1.30
C ARG A 106 -8.95 -23.78 -0.60
N ASN A 107 -8.85 -22.47 -0.36
CA ASN A 107 -7.73 -21.78 0.31
C ASN A 107 -6.36 -22.26 -0.21
N ARG A 108 -6.13 -22.12 -1.51
CA ARG A 108 -4.91 -22.59 -2.20
C ARG A 108 -4.57 -21.72 -3.38
N TYR A 109 -3.33 -21.82 -3.86
CA TYR A 109 -2.91 -21.19 -5.10
C TYR A 109 -2.77 -22.22 -6.22
N ILE A 110 -3.07 -21.82 -7.45
CA ILE A 110 -2.87 -22.63 -8.65
C ILE A 110 -1.76 -21.98 -9.47
N CYS A 111 -0.75 -22.76 -9.83
CA CYS A 111 0.38 -22.28 -10.63
C CYS A 111 0.05 -22.29 -12.14
N PRO A 112 0.87 -21.65 -12.99
CA PRO A 112 0.68 -21.65 -14.45
C PRO A 112 0.64 -23.05 -15.08
N ALA A 113 1.32 -24.03 -14.46
CA ALA A 113 1.31 -25.43 -14.87
C ALA A 113 0.18 -26.24 -14.22
N GLN A 114 -0.87 -25.60 -13.69
CA GLN A 114 -2.06 -26.23 -13.08
C GLN A 114 -1.80 -27.09 -11.84
N HIS A 115 -0.66 -26.89 -11.16
CA HIS A 115 -0.37 -27.56 -9.88
C HIS A 115 -0.78 -26.68 -8.70
N GLU A 116 -1.24 -27.32 -7.63
CA GLU A 116 -1.70 -26.65 -6.42
C GLU A 116 -0.54 -26.30 -5.48
N LEU A 117 -0.67 -25.15 -4.81
CA LEU A 117 0.18 -24.68 -3.73
C LEU A 117 -0.66 -24.64 -2.46
N LEU A 118 -0.36 -25.53 -1.53
CA LEU A 118 -1.10 -25.70 -0.29
C LEU A 118 -0.64 -24.72 0.78
N TYR A 119 -1.57 -24.31 1.64
CA TYR A 119 -1.27 -23.51 2.82
C TYR A 119 -0.30 -24.26 3.75
N ARG A 120 0.73 -23.55 4.23
CA ARG A 120 1.75 -24.11 5.13
C ARG A 120 1.70 -23.50 6.52
N THR A 121 1.75 -22.18 6.59
CA THR A 121 1.87 -21.45 7.86
C THR A 121 1.53 -19.97 7.66
N THR A 122 1.30 -19.26 8.74
CA THR A 122 1.14 -17.80 8.78
C THR A 122 2.22 -17.22 9.67
N ASN A 123 2.96 -16.24 9.17
CA ASN A 123 3.98 -15.58 9.99
C ASN A 123 3.35 -14.59 11.00
N ARG A 124 4.13 -14.10 11.96
CA ARG A 124 3.67 -13.12 12.96
C ARG A 124 3.16 -11.81 12.35
N GLU A 125 3.62 -11.47 11.16
CA GLU A 125 3.22 -10.29 10.40
C GLU A 125 1.91 -10.49 9.60
N GLY A 126 1.27 -11.66 9.70
CA GLY A 126 -0.01 -11.93 9.02
C GLY A 126 0.10 -12.37 7.55
N TYR A 127 1.27 -12.76 7.07
CA TYR A 127 1.45 -13.38 5.76
C TYR A 127 1.26 -14.90 5.82
N ARG A 128 0.24 -15.38 5.12
CA ARG A 128 0.02 -16.80 4.81
C ARG A 128 0.99 -17.24 3.74
N GLN A 129 1.67 -18.36 3.97
CA GLN A 129 2.61 -18.97 3.04
C GLN A 129 1.96 -20.18 2.38
N TYR A 130 1.98 -20.20 1.04
CA TYR A 130 1.53 -21.31 0.21
C TYR A 130 2.73 -21.89 -0.52
N ALA A 131 2.83 -23.20 -0.58
CA ALA A 131 4.00 -23.86 -1.14
C ALA A 131 3.64 -24.96 -2.13
N SER A 132 4.45 -25.05 -3.19
CA SER A 132 4.36 -26.15 -4.15
C SER A 132 5.01 -27.42 -3.62
N ASP A 133 4.61 -28.57 -4.16
CA ASP A 133 5.30 -29.83 -3.95
C ASP A 133 6.62 -29.88 -4.76
N PRO A 134 7.78 -30.01 -4.10
CA PRO A 134 9.08 -30.15 -4.78
C PRO A 134 9.15 -31.32 -5.77
N ARG A 135 8.44 -32.43 -5.51
CA ARG A 135 8.48 -33.65 -6.33
C ARG A 135 7.95 -33.37 -7.73
N HIS A 136 6.82 -32.67 -7.82
CA HIS A 136 6.24 -32.24 -9.09
C HIS A 136 7.03 -31.10 -9.74
N CYS A 137 7.61 -30.21 -8.94
CA CYS A 137 8.35 -29.07 -9.48
C CYS A 137 9.70 -29.47 -10.09
N LYS A 138 10.35 -30.54 -9.61
CA LYS A 138 11.65 -31.00 -10.12
C LYS A 138 11.60 -31.43 -11.59
N THR A 139 10.48 -31.98 -12.04
CA THR A 139 10.27 -32.42 -13.43
C THR A 139 9.51 -31.38 -14.27
N CYS A 140 9.19 -30.22 -13.70
CA CYS A 140 8.39 -29.21 -14.38
C CYS A 140 9.21 -28.47 -15.44
N PRO A 141 8.75 -28.39 -16.71
CA PRO A 141 9.48 -27.70 -17.78
C PRO A 141 9.56 -26.18 -17.55
N MET A 142 8.67 -25.62 -16.71
CA MET A 142 8.63 -24.19 -16.38
C MET A 142 9.40 -23.84 -15.11
N LEU A 143 10.20 -24.77 -14.56
CA LEU A 143 10.88 -24.60 -13.27
C LEU A 143 11.81 -23.38 -13.26
N GLU A 144 12.61 -23.18 -14.31
CA GLU A 144 13.56 -22.05 -14.44
C GLU A 144 12.87 -20.69 -14.37
N GLN A 145 11.66 -20.60 -14.93
CA GLN A 145 10.83 -19.39 -14.87
C GLN A 145 10.01 -19.32 -13.58
N CYS A 146 9.86 -20.42 -12.83
CA CYS A 146 9.01 -20.46 -11.64
C CYS A 146 9.75 -20.06 -10.37
N THR A 147 10.92 -20.65 -10.10
CA THR A 147 11.66 -20.45 -8.84
C THR A 147 13.16 -20.67 -9.03
N ARG A 148 13.99 -19.90 -8.31
CA ARG A 148 15.45 -20.13 -8.20
C ARG A 148 15.82 -20.94 -6.95
N SER A 149 14.84 -21.52 -6.28
CA SER A 149 15.04 -22.29 -5.05
C SER A 149 15.79 -23.59 -5.34
N ARG A 150 16.89 -23.85 -4.61
CA ARG A 150 17.66 -25.11 -4.69
C ARG A 150 16.82 -26.35 -4.38
N ASN A 151 15.76 -26.19 -3.60
CA ASN A 151 14.85 -27.27 -3.23
C ASN A 151 13.68 -27.43 -4.21
N HIS A 152 13.73 -26.75 -5.36
CA HIS A 152 12.67 -26.74 -6.39
C HIS A 152 11.28 -26.37 -5.84
N ARG A 153 11.24 -25.61 -4.75
CA ARG A 153 10.00 -25.23 -4.07
C ARG A 153 9.66 -23.77 -4.36
N LYS A 154 8.46 -23.52 -4.86
CA LYS A 154 7.88 -22.19 -4.98
C LYS A 154 7.12 -21.86 -3.70
N ILE A 155 7.31 -20.65 -3.18
CA ILE A 155 6.54 -20.10 -2.07
C ILE A 155 5.83 -18.85 -2.57
N VAL A 156 4.53 -18.77 -2.33
CA VAL A 156 3.70 -17.59 -2.59
C VAL A 156 3.15 -17.11 -1.26
N THR A 157 3.23 -15.81 -1.01
CA THR A 157 2.71 -15.20 0.21
C THR A 157 1.46 -14.36 -0.08
N ARG A 158 0.44 -14.48 0.78
CA ARG A 158 -0.77 -13.65 0.77
C ARG A 158 -0.98 -13.09 2.17
N HIS A 159 -1.21 -11.79 2.30
CA HIS A 159 -1.51 -11.22 3.61
C HIS A 159 -2.96 -11.59 4.03
N VAL A 160 -3.23 -11.74 5.32
CA VAL A 160 -4.59 -12.01 5.84
C VAL A 160 -5.62 -10.94 5.45
N TRP A 161 -5.17 -9.70 5.29
CA TRP A 161 -5.97 -8.56 4.82
C TRP A 161 -5.66 -8.17 3.36
N GLU A 162 -5.27 -9.13 2.51
CA GLU A 162 -5.10 -8.87 1.07
C GLU A 162 -6.42 -8.39 0.44
N ASP A 163 -7.56 -8.89 0.93
CA ASP A 163 -8.89 -8.49 0.44
C ASP A 163 -9.16 -7.00 0.69
N SER A 164 -8.68 -6.44 1.81
CA SER A 164 -8.74 -5.00 2.06
C SER A 164 -7.92 -4.18 1.07
N LYS A 165 -6.76 -4.71 0.64
CA LYS A 165 -5.96 -4.09 -0.43
C LYS A 165 -6.66 -4.16 -1.79
N GLU A 166 -7.26 -5.30 -2.10
CA GLU A 166 -8.06 -5.47 -3.33
C GLU A 166 -9.28 -4.53 -3.33
N TRP A 167 -9.94 -4.36 -2.20
CA TRP A 167 -11.04 -3.41 -2.02
C TRP A 167 -10.61 -1.96 -2.35
N VAL A 168 -9.51 -1.47 -1.76
CA VAL A 168 -8.96 -0.13 -2.09
C VAL A 168 -8.56 -0.01 -3.56
N ARG A 169 -8.00 -1.07 -4.15
CA ARG A 169 -7.67 -1.09 -5.59
C ARG A 169 -8.93 -0.93 -6.45
N ASN A 170 -10.00 -1.66 -6.13
CA ASN A 170 -11.28 -1.57 -6.84
C ASN A 170 -11.91 -0.17 -6.67
N ASN A 171 -11.87 0.39 -5.47
CA ASN A 171 -12.32 1.75 -5.20
C ASN A 171 -11.65 2.77 -6.14
N ARG A 172 -10.33 2.68 -6.30
CA ARG A 172 -9.57 3.55 -7.21
C ARG A 172 -10.00 3.42 -8.67
N LEU A 173 -10.36 2.21 -9.13
CA LEU A 173 -10.76 1.97 -10.51
C LEU A 173 -12.18 2.47 -10.82
N SER A 174 -13.00 2.68 -9.79
CA SER A 174 -14.36 3.22 -9.92
C SER A 174 -14.36 4.66 -10.43
N ARG A 175 -15.51 5.13 -10.93
CA ARG A 175 -15.70 6.51 -11.42
C ARG A 175 -15.41 7.54 -10.33
N SER A 176 -15.94 7.31 -9.12
CA SER A 176 -15.72 8.18 -7.96
C SER A 176 -14.26 8.18 -7.51
N GLY A 177 -13.60 7.02 -7.54
CA GLY A 177 -12.18 6.90 -7.22
C GLY A 177 -11.29 7.67 -8.18
N LYS A 178 -11.54 7.56 -9.48
CA LYS A 178 -10.81 8.34 -10.51
C LYS A 178 -11.00 9.85 -10.33
N TYR A 179 -12.20 10.29 -9.97
CA TYR A 179 -12.48 11.70 -9.68
C TYR A 179 -11.69 12.20 -8.47
N LEU A 180 -11.81 11.51 -7.33
CA LEU A 180 -11.08 11.85 -6.09
C LEU A 180 -9.57 11.88 -6.32
N TYR A 181 -9.04 10.88 -7.03
CA TYR A 181 -7.62 10.80 -7.33
C TYR A 181 -7.14 11.98 -8.18
N ARG A 182 -7.92 12.39 -9.18
CA ARG A 182 -7.59 13.55 -10.02
C ARG A 182 -7.56 14.85 -9.21
N LYS A 183 -8.44 15.01 -8.23
CA LYS A 183 -8.50 16.22 -7.39
C LYS A 183 -7.37 16.31 -6.38
N ARG A 184 -6.82 15.18 -5.91
CA ARG A 184 -5.71 15.16 -4.95
C ARG A 184 -4.54 16.07 -5.35
N LYS A 185 -4.11 16.04 -6.62
CA LYS A 185 -3.00 16.90 -7.11
C LYS A 185 -3.32 18.39 -7.12
N GLU A 186 -4.60 18.76 -7.11
CA GLU A 186 -5.02 20.17 -7.11
C GLU A 186 -5.06 20.74 -5.67
N THR A 187 -5.23 19.89 -4.66
CA THR A 187 -5.43 20.32 -3.27
C THR A 187 -4.14 20.22 -2.45
N ILE A 188 -3.63 19.00 -2.20
CA ILE A 188 -2.50 18.80 -1.29
C ILE A 188 -1.20 19.38 -1.85
N GLU A 189 -0.92 19.17 -3.14
CA GLU A 189 0.31 19.64 -3.79
C GLU A 189 0.34 21.18 -3.84
N ARG A 190 -0.81 21.81 -4.10
CA ARG A 190 -0.97 23.26 -4.03
C ARG A 190 -0.66 23.78 -2.62
N SER A 191 -1.18 23.16 -1.57
CA SER A 191 -0.90 23.61 -0.19
C SER A 191 0.59 23.62 0.14
N PHE A 192 1.36 22.65 -0.38
CA PHE A 192 2.81 22.61 -0.21
C PHE A 192 3.53 23.64 -1.09
N ALA A 193 3.03 23.88 -2.31
CA ALA A 193 3.56 24.94 -3.18
C ALA A 193 3.37 26.32 -2.56
N ASP A 194 2.15 26.64 -2.11
CA ASP A 194 1.83 27.92 -1.46
C ASP A 194 2.70 28.13 -0.20
N ALA A 195 2.89 27.08 0.62
CA ALA A 195 3.79 27.16 1.78
C ALA A 195 5.23 27.52 1.39
N LYS A 196 5.76 26.94 0.30
CA LYS A 196 7.14 27.16 -0.15
C LYS A 196 7.33 28.53 -0.80
N GLU A 197 6.44 28.91 -1.71
CA GLU A 197 6.62 30.11 -2.52
C GLU A 197 6.09 31.38 -1.82
N LEU A 198 5.03 31.27 -1.02
CA LEU A 198 4.36 32.43 -0.41
C LEU A 198 4.65 32.60 1.09
N HIS A 199 5.00 31.52 1.79
CA HIS A 199 5.14 31.53 3.26
C HIS A 199 6.54 31.20 3.76
N GLY A 200 7.53 31.11 2.86
CA GLY A 200 8.94 31.00 3.24
C GLY A 200 9.39 29.61 3.69
N PHE A 201 8.62 28.54 3.43
CA PHE A 201 8.97 27.17 3.85
C PHE A 201 10.10 26.54 3.00
N ARG A 202 10.70 27.30 2.08
CA ARG A 202 11.77 26.80 1.20
C ARG A 202 13.13 26.74 1.89
N TYR A 203 13.40 27.64 2.83
CA TYR A 203 14.68 27.76 3.51
C TYR A 203 14.49 28.04 5.00
N CYS A 204 15.26 27.37 5.84
CA CYS A 204 15.40 27.79 7.24
C CYS A 204 16.28 29.05 7.28
N ARG A 205 15.85 30.07 8.03
CA ARG A 205 16.66 31.24 8.36
C ARG A 205 17.41 30.99 9.66
#